data_AF-A0A252CTJ5-F1
#
_entry.id   AF-A0A252CTJ5-F1
#
_cell.length_a   1.000
_cell.length_b   1.000
_cell.length_c   1.000
_cell.angle_alpha   90.00
_cell.angle_beta   90.00
_cell.angle_gamma   90.00
#
_symmetry.space_group_name_H-M   'P 1'
#
loop_
_entity.id
_entity.type
_entity.pdbx_description
1 polymer ?
#
loop_
_entity_poly.entity_id
_entity_poly.type
_entity_poly.pdbx_seq_one_letter_code
_entity_poly.pdbx_strand_id
1 'polypeptide(L)'
;MPGTPKKGKYSSKKNPCAVCGNSTGSCKLNDDGSLYCYHSLPDSAPSGYIYIRELSGGMGQEFITPLVADELFRAATELQNRGKKASSKEIAQLTGLPNSWARALRAIRCLVNHITKPA
;
A
#
# COMPACT_ATOMS: atom_id res chain seq x y z
N MET A 1 -14.26 30.34 5.90
CA MET A 1 -13.13 29.89 6.74
C MET A 1 -12.52 28.66 6.09
N PRO A 2 -11.24 28.64 5.69
CA PRO A 2 -10.65 27.46 5.08
C PRO A 2 -10.43 26.40 6.17
N GLY A 3 -11.09 25.26 6.02
CA GLY A 3 -11.06 24.15 6.97
C GLY A 3 -9.66 23.58 7.11
N THR A 4 -9.17 23.54 8.35
CA THR A 4 -7.88 22.98 8.74
C THR A 4 -7.70 21.54 8.22
N PRO A 5 -6.51 21.18 7.70
CA PRO A 5 -6.24 19.80 7.29
C PRO A 5 -6.39 18.87 8.50
N LYS A 6 -7.21 17.81 8.37
CA LYS A 6 -7.39 16.79 9.39
C LYS A 6 -6.00 16.25 9.75
N LYS A 7 -5.52 16.58 10.95
CA LYS A 7 -4.23 16.12 11.46
C LYS A 7 -4.25 14.59 11.46
N GLY A 8 -3.31 13.97 10.73
CA GLY A 8 -3.13 12.52 10.77
C GLY A 8 -3.01 12.04 12.21
N LYS A 9 -3.59 10.89 12.55
CA LYS A 9 -3.48 10.31 13.89
C LYS A 9 -2.06 9.78 14.07
N TYR A 10 -1.22 10.51 14.82
CA TYR A 10 0.14 10.10 15.16
C TYR A 10 0.14 9.15 16.37
N SER A 11 0.94 8.09 16.30
CA SER A 11 1.16 7.15 17.41
C SER A 11 2.29 7.61 18.34
N SER A 12 2.23 7.21 19.61
CA SER A 12 3.22 7.54 20.64
C SER A 12 3.54 6.30 21.48
N LYS A 13 4.57 6.32 22.33
CA LYS A 13 4.89 5.20 23.24
C LYS A 13 3.71 4.72 24.10
N LYS A 14 2.75 5.60 24.43
CA LYS A 14 1.52 5.26 25.18
C LYS A 14 0.38 4.73 24.29
N ASN A 15 0.43 5.00 22.99
CA ASN A 15 -0.54 4.57 21.97
C ASN A 15 0.25 4.12 20.74
N PRO A 16 0.81 2.89 20.75
CA PRO A 16 1.58 2.38 19.62
C PRO A 16 0.72 2.40 18.36
N CYS A 17 1.37 2.36 17.20
CA CYS A 17 0.62 2.31 15.96
C CYS A 17 -0.24 1.05 15.91
N ALA A 18 -1.56 1.25 15.85
CA ALA A 18 -2.52 0.15 15.75
C ALA A 18 -2.34 -0.68 14.47
N VAL A 19 -1.46 -0.23 13.57
CA VAL A 19 -1.22 -0.81 12.25
C VAL A 19 0.13 -1.53 12.25
N CYS A 20 1.27 -0.85 12.37
CA CYS A 20 2.58 -1.54 12.38
C CYS A 20 3.10 -1.95 13.77
N GLY A 21 2.31 -1.76 14.84
CA GLY A 21 2.69 -2.12 16.21
C GLY A 21 3.86 -1.31 16.79
N ASN A 22 4.43 -0.37 16.03
CA ASN A 22 5.65 0.31 16.41
C ASN A 22 5.42 1.24 17.61
N SER A 23 6.17 1.03 18.68
CA SER A 23 6.18 1.84 19.89
C SER A 23 7.19 3.00 19.85
N THR A 24 8.12 2.99 18.89
CA THR A 24 9.12 4.05 18.68
C THR A 24 8.85 4.89 17.43
N GLY A 25 7.99 4.42 16.53
CA GLY A 25 7.67 5.08 15.27
C GLY A 25 6.37 5.88 15.26
N SER A 26 6.27 6.78 14.28
CA SER A 26 5.03 7.48 13.96
C SER A 26 4.32 6.79 12.80
N CYS A 27 3.00 6.63 12.89
CA CYS A 27 2.19 6.21 11.75
C CYS A 27 1.37 7.39 11.23
N LYS A 28 1.17 7.42 9.92
CA LYS A 28 0.28 8.37 9.26
C LYS A 28 -0.56 7.64 8.22
N LEU A 29 -1.86 7.51 8.52
CA LEU A 29 -2.86 7.11 7.54
C LEU A 29 -3.37 8.38 6.85
N ASN A 30 -3.35 8.40 5.52
CA ASN A 30 -3.90 9.49 4.72
C ASN A 30 -5.25 9.08 4.13
N ASP A 31 -6.03 10.07 3.69
CA ASP A 31 -7.38 9.86 3.14
C ASP A 31 -7.37 9.12 1.78
N ASP A 32 -6.22 9.06 1.10
CA ASP A 32 -6.01 8.29 -0.14
C ASP A 32 -5.79 6.78 0.10
N GLY A 33 -5.89 6.34 1.36
CA GLY A 33 -5.69 4.95 1.76
C GLY A 33 -4.21 4.53 1.89
N SER A 34 -3.27 5.47 1.78
CA SER A 34 -1.86 5.24 2.07
C SER A 34 -1.58 5.29 3.57
N LEU A 35 -0.72 4.38 4.03
CA LEU A 35 -0.22 4.33 5.39
C LEU A 35 1.30 4.42 5.35
N TYR A 36 1.84 5.44 6.03
CA TYR A 36 3.25 5.57 6.29
C TYR A 36 3.56 5.13 7.71
N CYS A 37 4.43 4.14 7.85
CA CYS A 37 4.98 3.69 9.12
C CYS A 37 6.42 4.19 9.20
N TYR A 38 6.63 5.31 9.87
CA TYR A 38 7.97 5.88 10.03
C TYR A 38 8.78 5.08 11.05
N HIS A 39 10.06 4.87 10.75
CA HIS A 39 11.01 4.12 11.59
C HIS A 39 10.57 2.68 11.90
N SER A 40 9.75 2.06 11.06
CA SER A 40 9.38 0.64 11.18
C SER A 40 10.34 -0.26 10.38
N LEU A 41 10.57 -1.47 10.88
CA LEU A 41 11.36 -2.51 10.20
C LEU A 41 10.51 -3.24 9.13
N PRO A 42 11.12 -3.91 8.13
CA PRO A 42 10.42 -4.59 7.05
C PRO A 42 9.38 -5.63 7.44
N ASP A 43 9.61 -6.32 8.55
CA ASP A 43 8.70 -7.34 9.05
C ASP A 43 7.54 -6.76 9.87
N SER A 44 7.44 -5.44 9.98
CA SER A 44 6.38 -4.75 10.72
C SER A 44 5.11 -4.55 9.87
N ALA A 45 4.98 -5.31 8.78
CA ALA A 45 3.84 -5.23 7.88
C ALA A 45 2.54 -5.50 8.67
N PRO A 46 1.64 -4.51 8.79
CA PRO A 46 0.38 -4.66 9.51
C PRO A 46 -0.46 -5.78 8.91
N SER A 47 -1.07 -6.61 9.75
CA SER A 47 -2.07 -7.55 9.29
C SER A 47 -3.21 -6.79 8.59
N GLY A 48 -3.52 -7.18 7.36
CA GLY A 48 -4.55 -6.53 6.55
C GLY A 48 -4.11 -5.25 5.85
N TYR A 49 -2.83 -4.91 5.76
CA TYR A 49 -2.33 -3.86 4.84
C TYR A 49 -1.34 -4.46 3.85
N ILE A 50 -1.25 -3.86 2.66
CA ILE A 50 -0.35 -4.33 1.61
C ILE A 50 0.88 -3.45 1.55
N TYR A 51 2.06 -4.07 1.71
CA TYR A 51 3.35 -3.41 1.57
C TYR A 51 3.58 -2.95 0.13
N ILE A 52 4.01 -1.70 -0.04
CA ILE A 52 4.36 -1.12 -1.33
C ILE A 52 5.87 -0.99 -1.50
N ARG A 53 6.53 -0.30 -0.56
CA ARG A 53 7.96 -0.03 -0.60
C ARG A 53 8.51 0.52 0.72
N GLU A 54 9.83 0.54 0.82
CA GLU A 54 10.56 1.31 1.81
C GLU A 54 10.55 2.81 1.44
N LEU A 55 10.46 3.66 2.45
CA LEU A 55 10.64 5.10 2.31
C LEU A 55 12.13 5.43 2.18
N SER A 56 12.44 6.48 1.43
CA SER A 56 13.82 6.89 1.16
C SER A 56 14.65 7.02 2.44
N GLY A 57 15.90 6.55 2.41
CA GLY A 57 16.84 6.71 3.52
C GLY A 57 16.51 5.92 4.78
N GLY A 58 15.76 4.82 4.68
CA GLY A 58 15.40 4.00 5.85
C GLY A 58 14.41 4.68 6.79
N MET A 59 13.71 5.72 6.30
CA MET A 59 12.77 6.50 7.13
C MET A 59 11.51 5.73 7.52
N GLY A 60 11.31 4.53 7.00
CA GLY A 60 10.17 3.68 7.31
C GLY A 60 9.60 3.01 6.08
N GLN A 61 8.31 2.70 6.09
CA GLN A 61 7.66 1.92 5.05
C GLN A 61 6.31 2.50 4.64
N GLU A 62 5.95 2.27 3.38
CA GLU A 62 4.70 2.64 2.76
C GLU A 62 3.84 1.40 2.53
N PHE A 63 2.58 1.48 2.98
CA PHE A 63 1.55 0.47 2.80
C PHE A 63 0.29 1.10 2.22
N ILE A 64 -0.60 0.26 1.70
CA ILE A 64 -1.95 0.66 1.28
C ILE A 64 -3.01 -0.20 1.97
N THR A 65 -4.21 0.37 2.11
CA THR A 65 -5.38 -0.38 2.60
C THR A 65 -5.81 -1.47 1.61
N PRO A 66 -6.52 -2.52 2.07
CA PRO A 66 -7.10 -3.55 1.20
C PRO A 66 -8.03 -3.00 0.13
N LEU A 67 -8.78 -1.93 0.44
CA LEU A 67 -9.71 -1.31 -0.50
C LEU A 67 -8.98 -0.77 -1.73
N VAL A 68 -7.86 -0.06 -1.52
CA VAL A 68 -7.01 0.44 -2.60
C VAL A 68 -6.38 -0.71 -3.38
N ALA A 69 -5.96 -1.77 -2.67
CA ALA A 69 -5.40 -2.95 -3.31
C ALA A 69 -6.42 -3.67 -4.20
N ASP A 70 -7.66 -3.83 -3.72
CA ASP A 70 -8.77 -4.42 -4.46
C ASP A 70 -9.13 -3.60 -5.71
N GLU A 71 -9.11 -2.27 -5.61
CA GLU A 71 -9.34 -1.39 -6.77
C GLU A 71 -8.28 -1.59 -7.85
N LEU A 72 -7.00 -1.62 -7.45
CA LEU A 72 -5.88 -1.90 -8.35
C LEU A 72 -5.96 -3.32 -8.95
N PHE A 73 -6.41 -4.32 -8.17
CA PHE A 73 -6.62 -5.68 -8.67
C PHE A 73 -7.78 -5.78 -9.66
N ARG A 74 -8.90 -5.10 -9.39
CA ARG A 74 -10.05 -5.04 -10.30
C ARG A 74 -9.66 -4.41 -11.63
N ALA A 75 -8.96 -3.28 -11.60
CA ALA A 75 -8.45 -2.62 -12.79
C ALA A 75 -7.47 -3.51 -13.57
N ALA A 76 -6.56 -4.21 -12.89
CA ALA A 76 -5.65 -5.15 -13.52
C ALA A 76 -6.38 -6.32 -14.19
N THR A 77 -7.42 -6.86 -13.54
CA THR A 77 -8.25 -7.96 -14.08
C THR A 77 -9.08 -7.50 -15.27
N GLU A 78 -9.67 -6.31 -15.22
CA GLU A 78 -10.41 -5.74 -16.34
C GLU A 78 -9.52 -5.57 -17.58
N LEU A 79 -8.31 -5.03 -17.40
CA LEU A 79 -7.33 -4.90 -18.49
C LEU A 79 -6.89 -6.26 -19.04
N GLN A 80 -6.76 -7.28 -18.19
CA GLN A 80 -6.47 -8.65 -18.63
C GLN A 80 -7.63 -9.27 -19.42
N ASN A 81 -8.87 -9.05 -19.00
CA ASN A 81 -10.06 -9.54 -19.70
C ASN A 81 -10.23 -8.88 -21.08
N ARG A 82 -9.67 -7.67 -21.28
CA ARG A 82 -9.56 -7.02 -22.60
C ARG A 82 -8.48 -7.63 -23.51
N GLY A 83 -7.86 -8.75 -23.10
CA GLY A 83 -6.87 -9.48 -23.88
C GLY A 83 -5.45 -8.90 -23.85
N LYS A 84 -5.15 -7.95 -22.95
CA LYS A 84 -3.84 -7.31 -22.84
C LYS A 84 -3.20 -7.60 -21.48
N LYS A 85 -1.88 -7.80 -21.47
CA LYS A 85 -1.12 -7.90 -20.22
C LYS A 85 -1.08 -6.51 -19.56
N ALA A 86 -1.96 -6.28 -18.60
CA ALA A 86 -2.09 -5.01 -17.87
C ALA A 86 -0.72 -4.47 -17.39
N SER A 87 -0.28 -3.35 -17.97
CA SER A 87 0.89 -2.63 -17.48
C SER A 87 0.53 -1.82 -16.24
N SER A 88 1.52 -1.55 -15.37
CA SER A 88 1.29 -0.71 -14.19
C SER A 88 0.83 0.70 -14.57
N LYS A 89 1.27 1.20 -15.74
CA LYS A 89 0.86 2.49 -16.30
C LYS A 89 -0.62 2.51 -16.68
N GLU A 90 -1.12 1.46 -17.34
CA GLU A 90 -2.53 1.35 -17.70
C GLU A 90 -3.42 1.20 -16.46
N ILE A 91 -2.97 0.43 -15.46
CA ILE A 91 -3.70 0.28 -14.18
C ILE A 91 -3.80 1.64 -13.47
N ALA A 92 -2.70 2.39 -13.40
CA ALA A 92 -2.67 3.73 -12.82
C ALA A 92 -3.57 4.71 -13.58
N GLN A 93 -3.58 4.64 -14.91
CA GLN A 93 -4.47 5.47 -15.73
C GLN A 93 -5.94 5.14 -15.52
N LEU A 94 -6.28 3.85 -15.36
CA LEU A 94 -7.67 3.41 -15.19
C LEU A 94 -8.22 3.76 -13.79
N THR A 95 -7.37 3.74 -12.76
CA THR A 95 -7.76 3.98 -11.36
C THR A 95 -7.52 5.41 -10.90
N GLY A 96 -6.68 6.18 -11.59
CA GLY A 96 -6.17 7.46 -11.09
C GLY A 96 -5.15 7.33 -9.94
N LEU A 97 -4.75 6.11 -9.59
CA LEU A 97 -3.84 5.83 -8.47
C LEU A 97 -2.36 5.85 -8.90
N PRO A 98 -1.41 5.99 -7.96
CA PRO A 98 0.02 6.02 -8.28
C PRO A 98 0.53 4.78 -9.02
N ASN A 99 1.32 4.99 -10.08
CA ASN A 99 1.97 3.91 -10.84
C ASN A 99 2.92 3.04 -9.97
N SER A 100 3.50 3.62 -8.91
CA SER A 100 4.29 2.87 -7.93
C SER A 100 3.47 1.79 -7.22
N TRP A 101 2.21 2.08 -6.87
CA TRP A 101 1.32 1.14 -6.20
C TRP A 101 0.92 -0.01 -7.13
N ALA A 102 0.54 0.32 -8.37
CA ALA A 102 0.23 -0.67 -9.39
C ALA A 102 1.42 -1.60 -9.68
N ARG A 103 2.65 -1.08 -9.65
CA ARG A 103 3.88 -1.86 -9.84
C ARG A 103 4.14 -2.81 -8.68
N ALA A 104 3.98 -2.34 -7.44
CA ALA A 104 4.18 -3.16 -6.24
C ALA A 104 3.19 -4.33 -6.17
N LEU A 105 1.89 -4.07 -6.42
CA LEU A 105 0.88 -5.13 -6.43
C LEU A 105 1.08 -6.17 -7.52
N ARG A 106 1.58 -5.77 -8.69
CA ARG A 106 1.90 -6.72 -9.76
C ARG A 106 3.04 -7.66 -9.36
N ALA A 107 4.03 -7.19 -8.60
CA ALA A 107 5.08 -8.04 -8.04
C ALA A 107 4.50 -9.05 -7.04
N ILE A 108 3.59 -8.61 -6.17
CA ILE A 108 2.91 -9.46 -5.18
C ILE A 108 2.03 -10.52 -5.87
N ARG A 109 1.23 -10.15 -6.90
CA ARG A 109 0.40 -11.11 -7.64
C ARG A 109 1.22 -12.14 -8.40
N CYS A 110 2.37 -11.74 -8.96
CA CYS A 110 3.29 -12.71 -9.57
C CYS A 110 3.83 -13.70 -8.53
N LEU A 111 4.22 -13.23 -7.33
CA LEU A 111 4.67 -14.10 -6.26
C LEU A 111 3.57 -15.09 -5.83
N VAL A 112 2.33 -14.62 -5.63
CA VAL A 112 1.19 -15.49 -5.28
C VAL A 112 0.92 -16.52 -6.37
N ASN A 113 0.85 -16.11 -7.64
CA ASN A 113 0.62 -17.03 -8.77
C ASN A 113 1.78 -18.01 -8.99
N HIS A 114 3.01 -17.69 -8.57
CA HIS A 114 4.14 -18.62 -8.61
C HIS A 114 4.11 -19.63 -7.46
N ILE A 115 3.52 -19.28 -6.31
CA ILE A 115 3.34 -20.17 -5.16
C ILE A 115 2.13 -21.10 -5.38
N THR A 116 1.08 -20.63 -6.06
CA THR A 116 -0.17 -21.39 -6.28
C THR A 116 -0.24 -22.12 -7.62
N LYS A 117 0.81 -22.11 -8.44
CA LYS A 117 0.88 -23.03 -9.58
C LYS A 117 1.26 -24.41 -9.05
N PRO A 118 0.38 -25.43 -9.12
CA PRO A 118 0.82 -26.79 -8.92
C PRO A 118 1.85 -27.12 -10.01
N ALA A 119 2.92 -27.81 -9.60
CA ALA A 119 3.94 -28.37 -10.47
C ALA A 119 3.34 -29.33 -11.51
#